data_AF-A0AAW5A8Q2-F1
#
_entry.id   AF-A0AAW5A8Q2-F1
#
_cell.length_a   1.000
_cell.length_b   1.000
_cell.length_c   1.000
_cell.angle_alpha   90.00
_cell.angle_beta   90.00
_cell.angle_gamma   90.00
#
_symmetry.space_group_name_H-M   'P 1'
#
loop_
_entity.id
_entity.type
_entity.pdbx_description
1 polymer ?
#
loop_
_entity_poly.entity_id
_entity_poly.type
_entity_poly.pdbx_seq_one_letter_code
_entity_poly.pdbx_strand_id
1 'polypeptide(L)'
;MKVLVAVKRVVDYNVKVRVKADNSGVDLANVKMSMNPFCEIAVEEAVRLKENGKATEIVVVSVGPSTAQEQLRTALALGADRAVLVESAEELTSLAVAKLLKAVVDKEQPQL
;
A
#
# COMPACT_ATOMS: atom_id res chain seq x y z
N MET A 1 12.28 -16.92 0.53
CA MET A 1 12.49 -15.71 1.38
C MET A 1 11.15 -15.03 1.63
N LYS A 2 10.98 -14.33 2.75
CA LYS A 2 9.80 -13.48 2.99
C LYS A 2 10.02 -12.12 2.32
N VAL A 3 9.03 -11.67 1.56
CA VAL A 3 9.02 -10.37 0.87
C VAL A 3 7.94 -9.49 1.50
N LEU A 4 8.27 -8.23 1.80
CA LEU A 4 7.34 -7.22 2.28
C LEU A 4 7.12 -6.16 1.21
N VAL A 5 5.85 -5.97 0.81
CA VAL A 5 5.48 -5.00 -0.22
C VAL A 5 4.63 -3.89 0.37
N ALA A 6 5.14 -2.67 0.40
CA ALA A 6 4.37 -1.50 0.82
C ALA A 6 3.46 -1.02 -0.33
N VAL A 7 2.16 -0.95 -0.07
CA VAL A 7 1.16 -0.47 -1.02
C VAL A 7 0.46 0.79 -0.48
N LYS A 8 0.05 1.69 -1.36
CA LYS A 8 -0.62 2.95 -0.98
C LYS A 8 -1.94 3.11 -1.70
N ARG A 9 -2.96 3.51 -0.94
CA ARG A 9 -4.24 4.00 -1.45
C ARG A 9 -4.09 5.45 -1.92
N VAL A 10 -4.41 5.71 -3.18
CA VAL A 10 -4.31 7.04 -3.81
C VAL A 10 -5.54 7.34 -4.66
N VAL A 11 -5.68 8.58 -5.13
CA VAL A 11 -6.67 8.92 -6.15
C VAL A 11 -6.36 8.14 -7.42
N ASP A 12 -7.39 7.56 -8.05
CA ASP A 12 -7.24 6.84 -9.32
C ASP A 12 -6.61 7.77 -10.37
N TYR A 13 -5.63 7.24 -11.12
CA TYR A 13 -4.83 8.05 -12.05
C TYR A 13 -5.65 8.63 -13.21
N ASN A 14 -6.85 8.10 -13.50
CA ASN A 14 -7.76 8.64 -14.50
C ASN A 14 -8.65 9.78 -13.95
N VAL A 15 -8.65 10.02 -12.64
CA VAL A 15 -9.46 11.07 -12.04
C VAL A 15 -8.74 12.41 -12.12
N LYS A 16 -9.42 13.40 -12.70
CA LYS A 16 -8.97 14.79 -12.66
C LYS A 16 -9.19 15.37 -11.27
N VAL A 17 -8.10 15.58 -10.54
CA VAL A 17 -8.11 16.19 -9.20
C VAL A 17 -8.66 17.62 -9.22
N ARG A 18 -9.40 17.98 -8.18
CA ARG A 18 -9.90 19.34 -7.93
C ARG A 18 -9.28 19.88 -6.65
N VAL A 19 -9.00 21.16 -6.61
CA VAL A 19 -8.52 21.85 -5.41
C VAL A 19 -9.74 22.30 -4.61
N LYS A 20 -9.67 22.18 -3.28
CA LYS A 20 -10.70 22.72 -2.38
C LYS A 20 -10.80 24.25 -2.53
N ALA A 21 -11.98 24.81 -2.32
CA ALA A 21 -12.23 26.25 -2.49
C ALA A 21 -11.38 27.13 -1.54
N ASP A 22 -10.97 26.59 -0.40
CA ASP A 22 -10.12 27.23 0.61
C ASP A 22 -8.61 27.08 0.33
N ASN A 23 -8.23 26.43 -0.78
CA ASN A 23 -6.84 26.10 -1.14
C ASN A 23 -6.10 25.23 -0.10
N SER A 24 -6.81 24.53 0.78
CA SER A 24 -6.17 23.70 1.82
C SER A 24 -5.60 22.38 1.27
N GLY A 25 -5.95 22.00 0.04
CA GLY A 25 -5.53 20.73 -0.57
C GLY A 25 -6.47 20.24 -1.67
N VAL A 26 -6.39 18.94 -1.96
CA VAL A 26 -7.23 18.26 -2.97
C VAL A 26 -8.58 17.89 -2.36
N ASP A 27 -9.66 18.09 -3.13
CA ASP A 27 -10.98 17.59 -2.80
C ASP A 27 -11.05 16.09 -3.11
N LEU A 28 -11.16 15.27 -2.06
CA LEU A 28 -11.24 13.82 -2.14
C LEU A 28 -12.69 13.32 -1.98
N ALA A 29 -13.68 14.20 -1.83
CA ALA A 29 -15.06 13.81 -1.67
C ALA A 29 -15.58 13.14 -2.94
N ASN A 30 -16.14 11.93 -2.80
CA ASN A 30 -16.69 11.12 -3.90
C ASN A 30 -15.69 10.84 -5.03
N VAL A 31 -14.39 10.88 -4.72
CA VAL A 31 -13.33 10.54 -5.68
C VAL A 31 -13.06 9.04 -5.65
N LYS A 32 -12.95 8.42 -6.82
CA LYS A 32 -12.51 7.03 -6.95
C LYS A 32 -11.05 6.92 -6.48
N MET A 33 -10.82 6.01 -5.56
CA MET A 33 -9.49 5.71 -5.02
C MET A 33 -9.04 4.34 -5.52
N SER A 34 -7.74 4.17 -5.73
CA SER A 34 -7.15 2.94 -6.24
C SER A 34 -5.84 2.62 -5.51
N MET A 35 -5.28 1.43 -5.80
CA MET A 35 -3.89 1.17 -5.50
C MET A 35 -3.03 2.11 -6.36
N ASN A 36 -1.92 2.58 -5.80
CA ASN A 36 -0.95 3.33 -6.58
C ASN A 36 -0.37 2.44 -7.69
N PRO A 37 -0.28 2.91 -8.96
CA PRO A 37 0.18 2.08 -10.07
C PRO A 37 1.58 1.46 -9.87
N PHE A 38 2.49 2.15 -9.17
CA PHE A 38 3.81 1.60 -8.89
C PHE A 38 3.76 0.48 -7.84
N CYS A 39 2.80 0.55 -6.92
CA CYS A 39 2.57 -0.50 -5.94
C CYS A 39 2.01 -1.77 -6.60
N GLU A 40 1.20 -1.66 -7.66
CA GLU A 40 0.73 -2.83 -8.43
C GLU A 40 1.91 -3.57 -9.07
N ILE A 41 2.87 -2.84 -9.64
CA ILE A 41 4.10 -3.41 -10.19
C ILE A 41 4.92 -4.11 -9.10
N ALA A 42 5.02 -3.51 -7.91
CA ALA A 42 5.76 -4.10 -6.80
C ALA A 42 5.12 -5.40 -6.29
N VAL A 43 3.78 -5.47 -6.24
CA VAL A 43 3.06 -6.69 -5.89
C VAL A 43 3.29 -7.77 -6.94
N GLU A 44 3.17 -7.43 -8.23
CA GLU A 44 3.41 -8.36 -9.35
C GLU A 44 4.82 -8.96 -9.29
N GLU A 45 5.86 -8.16 -9.06
CA GLU A 45 7.23 -8.69 -8.98
C GLU A 45 7.42 -9.61 -7.77
N ALA A 46 6.81 -9.30 -6.63
CA ALA A 46 6.84 -10.20 -5.47
C ALA A 46 6.15 -11.55 -5.76
N VAL A 47 5.03 -11.54 -6.49
CA VAL A 47 4.34 -12.75 -6.95
C VAL A 47 5.23 -13.55 -7.89
N ARG A 48 5.87 -12.91 -8.88
CA ARG A 48 6.84 -13.59 -9.76
C ARG A 48 8.02 -14.20 -9.02
N LEU A 49 8.55 -13.52 -8.00
CA LEU A 49 9.60 -14.09 -7.16
C LEU A 49 9.13 -15.36 -6.45
N LYS A 50 7.87 -15.41 -6.01
CA LYS A 50 7.28 -16.59 -5.38
C LYS A 50 7.05 -17.72 -6.38
N GLU A 51 6.50 -17.42 -7.55
CA GLU A 51 6.30 -18.40 -8.64
C GLU A 51 7.64 -19.02 -9.10
N ASN A 52 8.71 -18.23 -9.11
CA ASN A 52 10.06 -18.70 -9.42
C ASN A 52 10.77 -19.38 -8.23
N GLY A 53 10.06 -19.65 -7.12
CA GLY A 53 10.60 -20.34 -5.94
C GLY A 53 11.61 -19.52 -5.11
N LYS A 54 11.76 -18.22 -5.38
CA LYS A 54 12.67 -17.32 -4.64
C LYS A 54 12.01 -16.76 -3.38
N ALA A 55 10.72 -16.49 -3.43
CA ALA A 55 9.91 -16.09 -2.27
C ALA A 55 9.06 -17.26 -1.74
N THR A 56 8.83 -17.25 -0.44
CA THR A 56 8.04 -18.27 0.28
C THR A 56 6.80 -17.67 0.94
N GLU A 57 6.81 -16.36 1.20
CA GLU A 57 5.68 -15.61 1.76
C GLU A 57 5.77 -14.17 1.26
N ILE A 58 4.62 -13.60 0.86
CA ILE A 58 4.47 -12.19 0.47
C ILE A 58 3.55 -11.52 1.50
N VAL A 59 4.07 -10.55 2.23
CA VAL A 59 3.31 -9.73 3.18
C VAL A 59 3.12 -8.34 2.59
N VAL A 60 1.87 -7.98 2.30
CA VAL A 60 1.53 -6.63 1.82
C VAL A 60 1.16 -5.73 2.98
N VAL A 61 1.68 -4.50 2.98
CA VAL A 61 1.49 -3.54 4.08
C VAL A 61 0.97 -2.23 3.53
N SER A 62 -0.05 -1.67 4.18
CA SER A 62 -0.53 -0.32 3.92
C SER A 62 -0.57 0.47 5.22
N VAL A 63 -0.26 1.77 5.13
CA VAL A 63 -0.33 2.71 6.25
C VAL A 63 -1.35 3.78 5.90
N GLY A 64 -2.41 3.91 6.70
CA GLY A 64 -3.46 4.88 6.44
C GLY A 64 -4.82 4.47 7.00
N PRO A 65 -5.92 5.03 6.47
CA PRO A 65 -7.26 4.82 7.04
C PRO A 65 -7.74 3.39 6.85
N SER A 66 -8.77 2.99 7.62
CA SER A 66 -9.45 1.69 7.48
C SER A 66 -9.89 1.35 6.05
N THR A 67 -10.21 2.36 5.24
CA THR A 67 -10.58 2.18 3.82
C THR A 67 -9.43 1.66 2.95
N ALA A 68 -8.17 1.75 3.39
CA ALA A 68 -7.02 1.15 2.70
C ALA A 68 -7.03 -0.40 2.72
N GLN A 69 -7.92 -1.02 3.51
CA GLN A 69 -8.17 -2.47 3.44
C GLN A 69 -8.62 -2.92 2.04
N GLU A 70 -9.28 -2.06 1.27
CA GLU A 70 -9.69 -2.39 -0.10
C GLU A 70 -8.48 -2.71 -0.98
N GLN A 71 -7.46 -1.86 -0.98
CA GLN A 71 -6.23 -2.07 -1.75
C GLN A 71 -5.43 -3.28 -1.23
N LEU A 72 -5.46 -3.53 0.08
CA LEU A 72 -4.87 -4.75 0.65
C LEU A 72 -5.60 -6.02 0.15
N ARG A 73 -6.93 -6.01 0.07
CA ARG A 73 -7.70 -7.12 -0.50
C ARG A 73 -7.39 -7.33 -1.99
N THR A 74 -7.22 -6.27 -2.75
CA THR A 74 -6.75 -6.37 -4.15
C THR A 74 -5.39 -7.07 -4.22
N ALA A 75 -4.43 -6.68 -3.38
CA ALA A 75 -3.11 -7.32 -3.38
C ALA A 75 -3.15 -8.80 -2.95
N LEU A 76 -4.02 -9.16 -2.00
CA LEU A 76 -4.27 -10.57 -1.65
C LEU A 76 -4.86 -11.35 -2.84
N ALA A 77 -5.82 -10.76 -3.56
CA ALA A 77 -6.41 -11.39 -4.74
C ALA A 77 -5.41 -11.58 -5.89
N LEU A 78 -4.37 -10.74 -5.96
CA LEU A 78 -3.28 -10.86 -6.93
C LEU A 78 -2.21 -11.90 -6.56
N GLY A 79 -2.20 -12.42 -5.32
CA GLY A 79 -1.29 -13.49 -4.90
C GLY A 79 -0.45 -13.22 -3.66
N ALA A 80 -0.67 -12.11 -2.95
CA ALA A 80 -0.08 -11.91 -1.63
C ALA A 80 -0.66 -12.90 -0.60
N ASP A 81 0.16 -13.35 0.35
CA ASP A 81 -0.25 -14.35 1.36
C ASP A 81 -0.97 -13.73 2.55
N ARG A 82 -0.47 -12.58 3.00
CA ARG A 82 -0.96 -11.87 4.19
C ARG A 82 -0.96 -10.38 3.97
N ALA A 83 -1.89 -9.70 4.64
CA ALA A 83 -2.00 -8.26 4.63
C ALA A 83 -1.89 -7.68 6.04
N VAL A 84 -1.24 -6.53 6.15
CA VAL A 84 -1.17 -5.74 7.38
C VAL A 84 -1.64 -4.32 7.08
N LEU A 85 -2.63 -3.86 7.82
CA LEU A 85 -2.97 -2.44 7.89
C LEU A 85 -2.35 -1.85 9.15
N VAL A 86 -1.49 -0.85 8.97
CA VAL A 86 -1.12 0.08 10.04
C VAL A 86 -2.12 1.24 9.99
N GLU A 87 -3.16 1.14 10.81
CA GLU A 87 -4.26 2.10 10.77
C GLU A 87 -3.85 3.46 11.33
N SER A 88 -4.15 4.52 10.58
CA SER A 88 -4.01 5.91 11.02
C SER A 88 -5.01 6.79 10.27
N ALA A 89 -5.63 7.71 11.00
CA ALA A 89 -6.50 8.75 10.44
C ALA A 89 -5.75 10.05 10.09
N GLU A 90 -4.44 10.11 10.37
CA GLU A 90 -3.62 11.30 10.16
C GLU A 90 -3.11 11.40 8.72
N GLU A 91 -2.87 12.63 8.25
CA GLU A 91 -2.10 12.86 7.04
C GLU A 91 -0.61 12.64 7.32
N LEU A 92 -0.09 11.50 6.88
CA LEU A 92 1.28 11.09 7.17
C LEU A 92 2.26 11.54 6.09
N THR A 93 3.40 12.06 6.55
CA THR A 93 4.56 12.36 5.68
C THR A 93 5.34 11.10 5.35
N SER A 94 6.16 11.14 4.29
CA SER A 94 7.01 10.02 3.90
C SER A 94 7.95 9.54 5.01
N LEU A 95 8.47 10.45 5.84
CA LEU A 95 9.32 10.09 6.98
C LEU A 95 8.55 9.32 8.06
N ALA A 96 7.32 9.73 8.35
CA ALA A 96 6.46 9.02 9.30
C ALA A 96 6.14 7.61 8.78
N VAL A 97 5.76 7.49 7.51
CA VAL A 97 5.49 6.20 6.86
C VAL A 97 6.73 5.30 6.88
N ALA A 98 7.91 5.82 6.56
CA ALA A 98 9.16 5.04 6.60
C ALA A 98 9.47 4.50 8.01
N LYS A 99 9.27 5.30 9.06
CA LYS A 99 9.45 4.85 10.45
C LYS A 99 8.44 3.78 10.86
N LEU A 100 7.19 3.92 10.44
CA LEU A 100 6.15 2.92 10.69
C LEU A 100 6.44 1.61 9.96
N LEU A 101 6.82 1.68 8.67
CA LEU A 101 7.23 0.52 7.89
C LEU A 101 8.46 -0.17 8.50
N LYS A 102 9.44 0.59 9.00
CA LYS A 102 10.58 0.02 9.74
C LYS A 102 10.10 -0.83 10.91
N ALA A 103 9.17 -0.34 11.72
CA ALA A 103 8.64 -1.11 12.85
C ALA A 103 7.90 -2.39 12.41
N VAL A 104 7.28 -2.40 11.22
CA VAL A 104 6.69 -3.61 10.64
C VAL A 104 7.78 -4.57 10.17
N VAL A 105 8.82 -4.07 9.49
CA VAL A 105 10.00 -4.86 9.08
C VAL A 105 10.69 -5.50 10.29
N ASP A 106 10.86 -4.76 11.39
CA ASP A 106 11.45 -5.28 12.63
C ASP A 106 10.63 -6.42 13.24
N LYS A 107 9.30 -6.45 13.00
CA LYS A 107 8.41 -7.54 13.48
C LYS A 107 8.29 -8.70 12.51
N GLU A 108 8.15 -8.41 11.22
CA GLU A 108 7.95 -9.42 10.18
C GLU A 108 9.26 -10.07 9.75
N GLN A 109 10.39 -9.40 9.94
CA GLN A 109 11.73 -9.84 9.54
C GLN A 109 11.77 -10.30 8.06
N PRO A 110 11.28 -9.50 7.09
CA PRO A 110 11.42 -9.83 5.67
C PRO A 110 12.89 -9.74 5.24
N GLN A 111 13.22 -10.46 4.16
CA GLN A 111 14.55 -10.39 3.54
C GLN A 111 14.57 -9.47 2.31
N LEU A 112 13.39 -9.03 1.85
CA LEU A 112 13.19 -8.06 0.79
C LEU A 112 11.98 -7.18 1.09
#